data_AF-A0AAD2G5P8-F1
#
_entry.id   AF-A0AAD2G5P8-F1
#
_cell.length_a   1.000
_cell.length_b   1.000
_cell.length_c   1.000
_cell.angle_alpha   90.00
_cell.angle_beta   90.00
_cell.angle_gamma   90.00
#
_symmetry.space_group_name_H-M   'P 1'
#
loop_
_entity.id
_entity.type
_entity.pdbx_description
1 polymer ?
#
loop_
_entity_poly.entity_id
_entity_poly.type
_entity_poly.pdbx_seq_one_letter_code
_entity_poly.pdbx_strand_id
1 'polypeptide(L)'
;MQNLQNTEQNPYLLEKRYFELEQEMMKYSTAMMVTDEWAQEQQRLEQEWEDSVRADNINALKQVRSHMPVNVRSMTEEALVSEPTPNGKFLPQAFARKFKRTNVLQLLRVNPLDIEKMHPSYFEGMRTTGLTVTERRALHEHTKGIGTKWFKLKADKNVERKWLWFDGLKAKFKEVQTAYDSHHDDPQNRHVKADRILDYTEEDYGFPTEALYESSGKLESQEAPVETKQPAQSKPKAKADDIEMMAAIRYRLELEDAESEADKKLLRELYHAEKRTKLLEKSLKQARIEIPEDDIPYEEAKAKVAEVTEKIKAVAEKMMSTSDTREAAMLEKDYESLSSELTRYQSAMMESKEWAVEQLEKERQWEESVRERNQNALKMIRRHMPVKIRDMSEEDLVKKTTPNGKVLPQQIARKFKRTNILLLLRMDPSSIEPMHPSSLESMRTTGLTLTERRALHEHLRDLGPRWKTLANDKMAERKWMWHESLRSKFKELVNAYDAHVEKYGPEGNPNMGNRCPVNADRAVDYSGDYGFPEDAEFKVDSVAKSNLLTMEDIKKRKQEEEGEEEEEPAKPGGFLAAIAGLRK
;
A
#
# COMPACT_ATOMS: atom_id res chain seq x y z
N MET A 1 -25.65 36.95 -15.30
CA MET A 1 -26.73 35.97 -15.01
C MET A 1 -27.21 35.24 -16.26
N GLN A 2 -27.49 35.90 -17.39
CA GLN A 2 -27.86 35.19 -18.65
C GLN A 2 -26.79 34.25 -19.21
N ASN A 3 -25.49 34.51 -19.00
CA ASN A 3 -24.42 33.59 -19.39
C ASN A 3 -24.26 32.35 -18.48
N LEU A 4 -24.85 32.35 -17.28
CA LEU A 4 -24.80 31.17 -16.39
C LEU A 4 -25.88 30.14 -16.74
N GLN A 5 -27.02 30.58 -17.28
CA GLN A 5 -28.12 29.69 -17.68
C GLN A 5 -27.83 28.91 -18.98
N ASN A 6 -26.95 29.42 -19.86
CA ASN A 6 -26.56 28.69 -21.09
C ASN A 6 -25.45 27.65 -20.87
N THR A 7 -24.71 27.72 -19.75
CA THR A 7 -23.70 26.72 -19.37
C THR A 7 -24.30 25.43 -18.81
N GLU A 8 -25.54 25.46 -18.31
CA GLU A 8 -26.21 24.29 -17.71
C GLU A 8 -26.72 23.27 -18.75
N GLN A 9 -26.83 23.65 -20.03
CA GLN A 9 -27.35 22.75 -21.07
C GLN A 9 -26.27 21.93 -21.79
N ASN A 10 -24.99 22.24 -21.59
CA ASN A 10 -23.90 21.51 -22.22
C ASN A 10 -23.10 20.71 -21.18
N PRO A 11 -23.36 19.40 -21.00
CA PRO A 11 -22.70 18.58 -19.98
C PRO A 11 -21.18 18.60 -20.10
N TYR A 12 -20.62 18.79 -21.31
CA TYR A 12 -19.19 18.92 -21.53
C TYR A 12 -18.59 20.19 -20.90
N LEU A 13 -19.30 21.32 -20.96
CA LEU A 13 -18.84 22.56 -20.34
C LEU A 13 -18.91 22.50 -18.81
N LEU A 14 -19.90 21.81 -18.26
CA LEU A 14 -20.02 21.58 -16.83
C LEU A 14 -18.91 20.67 -16.29
N GLU A 15 -18.61 19.58 -16.99
CA GLU A 15 -17.52 18.65 -16.66
C GLU A 15 -16.15 19.34 -16.73
N LYS A 16 -15.91 20.12 -17.80
CA LYS A 16 -14.69 20.94 -17.91
C LYS A 16 -14.57 21.92 -16.76
N ARG A 17 -15.66 22.60 -16.39
CA ARG A 17 -15.66 23.57 -15.29
C ARG A 17 -15.44 22.90 -13.93
N TYR A 18 -16.00 21.71 -13.72
CA TYR A 18 -15.75 20.91 -12.52
C TYR A 18 -14.27 20.54 -12.40
N PHE A 19 -13.66 20.05 -13.49
CA PHE A 19 -12.23 19.71 -13.50
C PHE A 19 -11.32 20.92 -13.25
N GLU A 20 -11.65 22.08 -13.81
CA GLU A 20 -10.94 23.34 -13.51
C GLU A 20 -11.02 23.70 -12.01
N LEU A 21 -12.20 23.60 -11.41
CA LEU A 21 -12.40 23.87 -9.97
C LEU A 21 -11.69 22.84 -9.08
N GLU A 22 -11.67 21.57 -9.47
CA GLU A 22 -10.92 20.52 -8.76
C GLU A 22 -9.42 20.80 -8.79
N GLN A 23 -8.88 21.21 -9.95
CA GLN A 23 -7.48 21.64 -10.06
C GLN A 23 -7.18 22.88 -9.23
N GLU A 24 -8.06 23.89 -9.24
CA GLU A 24 -7.89 25.09 -8.41
C GLU A 24 -7.92 24.74 -6.91
N MET A 25 -8.89 23.94 -6.48
CA MET A 25 -8.98 23.45 -5.09
C MET A 25 -7.74 22.66 -4.69
N MET A 26 -7.23 21.78 -5.56
CA MET A 26 -5.99 21.04 -5.31
C MET A 26 -4.80 21.99 -5.17
N LYS A 27 -4.68 23.02 -6.03
CA LYS A 27 -3.64 24.06 -5.92
C LYS A 27 -3.72 24.80 -4.59
N TYR A 28 -4.91 25.22 -4.16
CA TYR A 28 -5.09 25.92 -2.88
C TYR A 28 -4.84 25.01 -1.68
N SER A 29 -5.29 23.75 -1.72
CA SER A 29 -5.03 22.76 -0.68
C SER A 29 -3.54 22.48 -0.54
N THR A 30 -2.81 22.29 -1.65
CA THR A 30 -1.36 22.09 -1.61
C THR A 30 -0.64 23.34 -1.11
N ALA A 31 -1.06 24.54 -1.56
CA ALA A 31 -0.47 25.79 -1.06
C ALA A 31 -0.66 25.95 0.45
N MET A 32 -1.85 25.63 0.97
CA MET A 32 -2.16 25.66 2.40
C MET A 32 -1.31 24.65 3.18
N MET A 33 -1.18 23.41 2.69
CA MET A 33 -0.42 22.34 3.36
C MET A 33 1.09 22.65 3.49
N VAL A 34 1.63 23.56 2.68
CA VAL A 34 3.05 23.96 2.72
C VAL A 34 3.28 25.13 3.67
N THR A 35 2.23 25.77 4.19
CA THR A 35 2.38 26.88 5.14
C THR A 35 2.78 26.42 6.54
N ASP A 36 3.62 27.22 7.21
CA ASP A 36 4.00 26.99 8.61
C ASP A 36 2.78 27.00 9.55
N GLU A 37 1.77 27.83 9.25
CA GLU A 37 0.52 27.92 10.00
C GLU A 37 -0.26 26.60 9.94
N TRP A 38 -0.40 26.00 8.76
CA TRP A 38 -1.05 24.70 8.63
C TRP A 38 -0.26 23.60 9.36
N ALA A 39 1.07 23.60 9.27
CA ALA A 39 1.90 22.64 10.00
C ALA A 39 1.77 22.79 11.52
N GLN A 40 1.71 24.02 12.04
CA GLN A 40 1.46 24.30 13.45
C GLN A 40 0.06 23.87 13.87
N GLU A 41 -0.95 24.13 13.04
CA GLU A 41 -2.33 23.73 13.30
C GLU A 41 -2.48 22.20 13.31
N GLN A 42 -1.83 21.49 12.38
CA GLN A 42 -1.80 20.02 12.40
C GLN A 42 -1.10 19.51 13.66
N GLN A 43 0.01 20.11 14.10
CA GLN A 43 0.65 19.75 15.36
C GLN A 43 -0.25 20.02 16.57
N ARG A 44 -1.02 21.12 16.56
CA ARG A 44 -1.97 21.45 17.62
C ARG A 44 -3.10 20.42 17.69
N LEU A 45 -3.76 20.14 16.56
CA LEU A 45 -4.81 19.13 16.47
C LEU A 45 -4.29 17.73 16.85
N GLU A 46 -3.06 17.41 16.47
CA GLU A 46 -2.40 16.18 16.87
C GLU A 46 -2.20 16.10 18.38
N GLN A 47 -1.72 17.18 19.00
CA GLN A 47 -1.51 17.26 20.44
C GLN A 47 -2.83 17.21 21.21
N GLU A 48 -3.86 17.92 20.74
CA GLU A 48 -5.22 17.87 21.31
C GLU A 48 -5.80 16.46 21.26
N TRP A 49 -5.63 15.77 20.12
CA TRP A 49 -6.02 14.37 20.01
C TRP A 49 -5.24 13.48 20.99
N GLU A 50 -3.90 13.60 21.05
CA GLU A 50 -3.07 12.84 21.99
C GLU A 50 -3.49 13.03 23.44
N ASP A 51 -3.76 14.28 23.84
CA ASP A 51 -4.19 14.61 25.20
C ASP A 51 -5.59 14.05 25.51
N SER A 52 -6.50 14.08 24.52
CA SER A 52 -7.87 13.55 24.68
C SER A 52 -7.90 12.03 24.94
N VAL A 53 -6.97 11.26 24.35
CA VAL A 53 -6.92 9.79 24.50
C VAL A 53 -5.90 9.32 25.54
N ARG A 54 -5.12 10.23 26.14
CA ARG A 54 -3.97 9.89 27.00
C ARG A 54 -4.34 9.03 28.22
N ALA A 55 -5.40 9.40 28.93
CA ALA A 55 -5.80 8.69 30.14
C ALA A 55 -6.17 7.23 29.83
N ASP A 56 -6.93 7.03 28.76
CA ASP A 56 -7.33 5.71 28.34
C ASP A 56 -6.16 4.89 27.79
N ASN A 57 -5.23 5.52 27.08
CA ASN A 57 -4.03 4.88 26.57
C ASN A 57 -3.17 4.32 27.71
N ILE A 58 -3.03 5.08 28.80
CA ILE A 58 -2.34 4.63 30.02
C ILE A 58 -3.10 3.47 30.68
N ASN A 59 -4.43 3.54 30.77
CA ASN A 59 -5.23 2.47 31.36
C ASN A 59 -5.16 1.18 30.54
N ALA A 60 -5.27 1.28 29.22
CA ALA A 60 -5.12 0.16 28.29
C ALA A 60 -3.72 -0.48 28.41
N LEU A 61 -2.66 0.33 28.54
CA LEU A 61 -1.31 -0.19 28.76
C LEU A 61 -1.22 -1.00 30.05
N LYS A 62 -1.79 -0.52 31.16
CA LYS A 62 -1.83 -1.24 32.44
C LYS A 62 -2.62 -2.55 32.32
N GLN A 63 -3.79 -2.52 31.68
CA GLN A 63 -4.64 -3.68 31.47
C GLN A 63 -3.96 -4.77 30.63
N VAL A 64 -3.34 -4.41 29.50
CA VAL A 64 -2.64 -5.39 28.67
C VAL A 64 -1.42 -5.96 29.42
N ARG A 65 -0.73 -5.15 30.23
CA ARG A 65 0.38 -5.62 31.07
C ARG A 65 -0.07 -6.56 32.18
N SER A 66 -1.19 -6.32 32.85
CA SER A 66 -1.67 -7.22 33.93
C SER A 66 -1.96 -8.65 33.44
N HIS A 67 -2.10 -8.85 32.12
CA HIS A 67 -2.33 -10.13 31.47
C HIS A 67 -1.07 -10.78 30.89
N MET A 68 0.05 -10.04 30.82
CA MET A 68 1.24 -10.45 30.07
C MET A 68 2.46 -10.62 30.99
N PRO A 69 3.09 -11.81 31.05
CA PRO A 69 4.30 -12.00 31.84
C PRO A 69 5.48 -11.18 31.30
N VAL A 70 6.41 -10.81 32.18
CA VAL A 70 7.58 -9.98 31.79
C VAL A 70 8.47 -10.71 30.78
N ASN A 71 8.62 -12.03 30.92
CA ASN A 71 9.43 -12.92 30.06
C ASN A 71 8.62 -13.55 28.90
N VAL A 72 7.54 -12.91 28.42
CA VAL A 72 6.66 -13.44 27.37
C VAL A 72 7.38 -13.84 26.08
N ARG A 73 8.55 -13.25 25.78
CA ARG A 73 9.33 -13.57 24.58
C ARG A 73 9.96 -14.95 24.67
N SER A 74 10.50 -15.30 25.85
CA SER A 74 11.18 -16.57 26.11
C SER A 74 10.23 -17.73 26.43
N MET A 75 8.98 -17.46 26.83
CA MET A 75 7.97 -18.50 27.08
C MET A 75 7.35 -19.06 25.78
N THR A 76 6.96 -20.34 25.77
CA THR A 76 6.17 -20.95 24.68
C THR A 76 4.68 -20.66 24.83
N GLU A 77 3.86 -20.91 23.79
CA GLU A 77 2.40 -20.78 23.89
C GLU A 77 1.84 -21.73 24.96
N GLU A 78 2.40 -22.94 25.06
CA GLU A 78 2.02 -23.95 26.04
C GLU A 78 2.40 -23.52 27.46
N ALA A 79 3.61 -23.00 27.67
CA ALA A 79 4.09 -22.55 28.97
C ALA A 79 3.21 -21.42 29.54
N LEU A 80 2.80 -20.47 28.68
CA LEU A 80 1.90 -19.37 29.08
C LEU A 80 0.55 -19.86 29.61
N VAL A 81 0.07 -21.01 29.12
CA VAL A 81 -1.22 -21.58 29.53
C VAL A 81 -1.06 -22.50 30.74
N SER A 82 0.05 -23.24 30.81
CA SER A 82 0.27 -24.26 31.85
C SER A 82 0.87 -23.71 33.14
N GLU A 83 1.59 -22.60 33.10
CA GLU A 83 2.19 -22.01 34.30
C GLU A 83 1.15 -21.15 35.05
N PRO A 84 1.02 -21.31 36.39
CA PRO A 84 0.14 -20.48 37.17
C PRO A 84 0.66 -19.03 37.18
N THR A 85 -0.24 -18.10 36.88
CA THR A 85 -0.02 -16.65 36.99
C THR A 85 0.23 -16.24 38.45
N PRO A 86 0.77 -15.04 38.72
CA PRO A 86 1.06 -14.58 40.09
C PRO A 86 -0.13 -14.66 41.06
N ASN A 87 -1.37 -14.53 40.56
CA ASN A 87 -2.58 -14.67 41.37
C ASN A 87 -3.10 -16.12 41.47
N GLY A 88 -2.33 -17.12 41.02
CA GLY A 88 -2.70 -18.54 41.05
C GLY A 88 -3.70 -18.98 39.98
N LYS A 89 -4.07 -18.11 39.03
CA LYS A 89 -4.93 -18.43 37.88
C LYS A 89 -4.11 -18.98 36.70
N PHE A 90 -4.76 -19.51 35.68
CA PHE A 90 -4.12 -19.90 34.41
C PHE A 90 -4.56 -18.98 33.28
N LEU A 91 -3.64 -18.59 32.40
CA LEU A 91 -3.94 -17.69 31.29
C LEU A 91 -4.75 -18.45 30.21
N PRO A 92 -5.88 -17.90 29.70
CA PRO A 92 -6.64 -18.54 28.64
C PRO A 92 -5.82 -18.73 27.37
N GLN A 93 -6.04 -19.85 26.65
CA GLN A 93 -5.34 -20.16 25.40
C GLN A 93 -5.43 -19.02 24.37
N ALA A 94 -6.53 -18.29 24.34
CA ALA A 94 -6.73 -17.16 23.42
C ALA A 94 -5.69 -16.05 23.66
N PHE A 95 -5.44 -15.66 24.92
CA PHE A 95 -4.43 -14.66 25.28
C PHE A 95 -3.02 -15.16 24.99
N ALA A 96 -2.68 -16.38 25.40
CA ALA A 96 -1.36 -16.98 25.14
C ALA A 96 -1.04 -17.00 23.64
N ARG A 97 -1.98 -17.50 22.83
CA ARG A 97 -1.87 -17.52 21.37
C ARG A 97 -1.70 -16.12 20.80
N LYS A 98 -2.49 -15.16 21.29
CA LYS A 98 -2.46 -13.78 20.83
C LYS A 98 -1.10 -13.14 21.09
N PHE A 99 -0.55 -13.27 22.30
CA PHE A 99 0.75 -12.72 22.67
C PHE A 99 1.90 -13.37 21.90
N LYS A 100 1.85 -14.67 21.64
CA LYS A 100 2.91 -15.35 20.88
C LYS A 100 2.85 -15.09 19.37
N ARG A 101 1.66 -15.02 18.77
CA ARG A 101 1.52 -14.84 17.31
C ARG A 101 1.55 -13.38 16.86
N THR A 102 1.38 -12.44 17.79
CA THR A 102 1.34 -11.00 17.50
C THR A 102 2.59 -10.35 18.10
N ASN A 103 3.74 -10.56 17.44
CA ASN A 103 5.06 -10.17 17.95
C ASN A 103 5.16 -8.70 18.40
N VAL A 104 4.40 -7.80 17.78
CA VAL A 104 4.37 -6.37 18.19
C VAL A 104 3.89 -6.19 19.63
N LEU A 105 2.98 -7.03 20.15
CA LEU A 105 2.51 -6.94 21.54
C LEU A 105 3.61 -7.26 22.55
N GLN A 106 4.57 -8.09 22.18
CA GLN A 106 5.70 -8.43 23.05
C GLN A 106 6.59 -7.20 23.33
N LEU A 107 6.53 -6.16 22.47
CA LEU A 107 7.23 -4.90 22.72
C LEU A 107 6.76 -4.21 24.00
N LEU A 108 5.53 -4.46 24.47
CA LEU A 108 5.00 -3.89 25.72
C LEU A 108 5.80 -4.31 26.97
N ARG A 109 6.61 -5.37 26.85
CA ARG A 109 7.54 -5.90 27.86
C ARG A 109 9.01 -5.66 27.54
N VAL A 110 9.30 -4.89 26.50
CA VAL A 110 10.66 -4.44 26.17
C VAL A 110 10.81 -2.97 26.57
N ASN A 111 11.95 -2.61 27.16
CA ASN A 111 12.23 -1.23 27.54
C ASN A 111 12.22 -0.33 26.29
N PRO A 112 11.51 0.83 26.30
CA PRO A 112 11.49 1.73 25.16
C PRO A 112 12.89 2.13 24.65
N LEU A 113 13.88 2.24 25.54
CA LEU A 113 15.26 2.54 25.14
C LEU A 113 15.91 1.42 24.34
N ASP A 114 15.55 0.15 24.62
CA ASP A 114 16.03 -0.99 23.83
C ASP A 114 15.31 -1.04 22.48
N ILE A 115 14.02 -0.71 22.45
CA ILE A 115 13.25 -0.58 21.21
C ILE A 115 13.87 0.52 20.31
N GLU A 116 14.27 1.65 20.91
CA GLU A 116 14.95 2.74 20.21
C GLU A 116 16.22 2.25 19.49
N LYS A 117 16.97 1.33 20.13
CA LYS A 117 18.21 0.73 19.62
C LYS A 117 17.99 -0.40 18.61
N MET A 118 16.81 -1.02 18.52
CA MET A 118 16.55 -2.14 17.58
C MET A 118 16.76 -1.74 16.12
N HIS A 119 17.26 -2.66 15.29
CA HIS A 119 17.42 -2.41 13.85
C HIS A 119 16.04 -2.31 13.14
N PRO A 120 15.86 -1.45 12.11
CA PRO A 120 14.57 -1.24 11.45
C PRO A 120 13.90 -2.53 10.92
N SER A 121 14.70 -3.48 10.44
CA SER A 121 14.22 -4.77 9.92
C SER A 121 13.46 -5.61 10.96
N TYR A 122 13.67 -5.38 12.26
CA TYR A 122 12.87 -6.05 13.30
C TYR A 122 11.41 -5.63 13.24
N PHE A 123 11.12 -4.37 12.88
CA PHE A 123 9.77 -3.82 12.84
C PHE A 123 9.03 -4.18 11.55
N GLU A 124 9.73 -4.26 10.41
CA GLU A 124 9.16 -4.58 9.09
C GLU A 124 8.45 -5.96 9.08
N GLY A 125 8.95 -6.92 9.87
CA GLY A 125 8.32 -8.24 10.02
C GLY A 125 7.20 -8.32 11.07
N MET A 126 6.97 -7.27 11.84
CA MET A 126 5.98 -7.29 12.92
C MET A 126 4.57 -7.07 12.39
N ARG A 127 3.69 -8.04 12.66
CA ARG A 127 2.27 -7.95 12.31
C ARG A 127 1.56 -6.92 13.19
N THR A 128 1.08 -5.83 12.60
CA THR A 128 0.23 -4.79 13.24
C THR A 128 -1.27 -4.96 12.96
N THR A 129 -1.62 -5.94 12.11
CA THR A 129 -3.02 -6.29 11.79
C THR A 129 -3.65 -7.16 12.86
N GLY A 130 -4.94 -6.99 13.08
CA GLY A 130 -5.71 -7.83 14.02
C GLY A 130 -5.56 -7.43 15.48
N LEU A 131 -4.89 -6.30 15.78
CA LEU A 131 -4.87 -5.71 17.12
C LEU A 131 -6.24 -5.13 17.50
N THR A 132 -6.67 -5.35 18.74
CA THR A 132 -7.84 -4.70 19.38
C THR A 132 -7.58 -3.21 19.58
N VAL A 133 -8.62 -2.43 19.91
CA VAL A 133 -8.45 -1.00 20.20
C VAL A 133 -7.59 -0.83 21.46
N THR A 134 -7.88 -1.59 22.51
CA THR A 134 -7.09 -1.63 23.76
C THR A 134 -5.61 -1.94 23.50
N GLU A 135 -5.30 -2.92 22.64
CA GLU A 135 -3.92 -3.26 22.28
C GLU A 135 -3.20 -2.13 21.54
N ARG A 136 -3.89 -1.43 20.64
CA ARG A 136 -3.34 -0.28 19.90
C ARG A 136 -3.06 0.89 20.83
N ARG A 137 -3.99 1.19 21.73
CA ARG A 137 -3.86 2.21 22.78
C ARG A 137 -2.62 1.94 23.65
N ALA A 138 -2.45 0.70 24.10
CA ALA A 138 -1.30 0.27 24.88
C ALA A 138 0.03 0.44 24.11
N LEU A 139 0.08 -0.02 22.86
CA LEU A 139 1.28 0.07 22.03
C LEU A 139 1.67 1.52 21.70
N HIS A 140 0.69 2.35 21.39
CA HIS A 140 0.90 3.77 21.14
C HIS A 140 1.47 4.46 22.38
N GLU A 141 0.88 4.26 23.56
CA GLU A 141 1.40 4.83 24.81
C GLU A 141 2.85 4.40 25.10
N HIS A 142 3.13 3.12 24.90
CA HIS A 142 4.46 2.55 25.17
C HIS A 142 5.53 3.08 24.20
N THR A 143 5.15 3.42 22.96
CA THR A 143 6.09 3.80 21.89
C THR A 143 6.07 5.28 21.51
N LYS A 144 5.12 6.10 21.99
CA LYS A 144 5.04 7.52 21.60
C LYS A 144 6.31 8.32 21.93
N GLY A 145 6.95 8.04 23.07
CA GLY A 145 8.17 8.71 23.49
C GLY A 145 9.33 8.49 22.51
N ILE A 146 9.48 7.28 21.99
CA ILE A 146 10.51 6.95 20.99
C ILE A 146 10.11 7.40 19.58
N GLY A 147 8.82 7.35 19.25
CA GLY A 147 8.31 7.83 17.96
C GLY A 147 8.61 9.33 17.74
N THR A 148 8.45 10.16 18.77
CA THR A 148 8.80 11.59 18.70
C THR A 148 10.30 11.83 18.53
N LYS A 149 11.16 10.99 19.13
CA LYS A 149 12.61 11.05 18.91
C LYS A 149 12.99 10.64 17.49
N TRP A 150 12.41 9.55 16.98
CA TRP A 150 12.66 9.11 15.61
C TRP A 150 12.22 10.16 14.59
N PHE A 151 11.09 10.84 14.81
CA PHE A 151 10.67 11.95 13.95
C PHE A 151 11.71 13.07 13.87
N LYS A 152 12.32 13.45 15.00
CA LYS A 152 13.37 14.48 15.05
C LYS A 152 14.67 14.04 14.35
N LEU A 153 14.94 12.74 14.34
CA LEU A 153 16.16 12.13 13.80
C LEU A 153 15.95 11.47 12.42
N LYS A 154 14.81 11.69 11.76
CA LYS A 154 14.42 11.03 10.50
C LYS A 154 15.30 11.38 9.29
N ALA A 155 16.28 12.27 9.45
CA ALA A 155 17.30 12.52 8.44
C ALA A 155 18.21 11.29 8.21
N ASP A 156 18.36 10.43 9.22
CA ASP A 156 19.01 9.12 9.05
C ASP A 156 18.01 8.13 8.45
N LYS A 157 18.37 7.51 7.32
CA LYS A 157 17.55 6.53 6.58
C LYS A 157 17.11 5.33 7.43
N ASN A 158 17.92 4.88 8.37
CA ASN A 158 17.54 3.79 9.28
C ASN A 158 16.50 4.28 10.29
N VAL A 159 16.67 5.48 10.84
CA VAL A 159 15.71 6.07 11.77
C VAL A 159 14.41 6.43 11.07
N GLU A 160 14.47 6.90 9.83
CA GLU A 160 13.32 7.17 8.96
C GLU A 160 12.43 5.92 8.82
N ARG A 161 13.02 4.75 8.56
CA ARG A 161 12.25 3.49 8.50
C ARG A 161 11.56 3.14 9.81
N LYS A 162 12.21 3.36 10.96
CA LYS A 162 11.56 3.17 12.28
C LYS A 162 10.41 4.14 12.48
N TRP A 163 10.62 5.41 12.10
CA TRP A 163 9.60 6.44 12.17
C TRP A 163 8.40 6.11 11.28
N LEU A 164 8.62 5.73 10.02
CA LEU A 164 7.54 5.32 9.09
C LEU A 164 6.73 4.14 9.62
N TRP A 165 7.38 3.17 10.26
CA TRP A 165 6.68 2.07 10.93
C TRP A 165 5.80 2.56 12.08
N PHE A 166 6.33 3.42 12.96
CA PHE A 166 5.57 4.00 14.07
C PHE A 166 4.41 4.88 13.57
N ASP A 167 4.65 5.70 12.55
CA ASP A 167 3.64 6.56 11.95
C ASP A 167 2.50 5.74 11.33
N GLY A 168 2.83 4.65 10.63
CA GLY A 168 1.85 3.69 10.13
C GLY A 168 1.03 3.02 11.24
N LEU A 169 1.67 2.68 12.37
CA LEU A 169 0.99 2.15 13.56
C LEU A 169 0.00 3.18 14.14
N LYS A 170 0.44 4.44 14.29
CA LYS A 170 -0.34 5.56 14.80
C LYS A 170 -1.53 5.91 13.90
N ALA A 171 -1.31 5.99 12.58
CA ALA A 171 -2.38 6.23 11.61
C ALA A 171 -3.46 5.13 11.66
N LYS A 172 -3.04 3.87 11.73
CA LYS A 172 -3.98 2.74 11.89
C LYS A 172 -4.69 2.73 13.23
N PHE A 173 -4.05 3.22 14.29
CA PHE A 173 -4.73 3.43 15.57
C PHE A 173 -5.83 4.48 15.46
N LYS A 174 -5.56 5.65 14.88
CA LYS A 174 -6.58 6.70 14.66
C LYS A 174 -7.77 6.22 13.83
N GLU A 175 -7.50 5.48 12.74
CA GLU A 175 -8.53 4.91 11.89
C GLU A 175 -9.46 3.97 12.69
N VAL A 176 -8.87 3.04 13.45
CA VAL A 176 -9.62 2.06 14.23
C VAL A 176 -10.36 2.72 15.41
N GLN A 177 -9.74 3.71 16.06
CA GLN A 177 -10.34 4.47 17.14
C GLN A 177 -11.58 5.23 16.65
N THR A 178 -11.45 5.95 15.54
CA THR A 178 -12.57 6.69 14.92
C THR A 178 -13.71 5.75 14.55
N ALA A 179 -13.39 4.59 13.98
CA ALA A 179 -14.39 3.56 13.63
C ALA A 179 -15.04 2.95 14.88
N TYR A 180 -14.30 2.80 15.98
CA TYR A 180 -14.83 2.31 17.25
C TYR A 180 -15.77 3.34 17.87
N ASP A 181 -15.37 4.61 17.97
CA ASP A 181 -16.18 5.67 18.58
C ASP A 181 -17.50 5.89 17.81
N SER A 182 -17.43 5.81 16.47
CA SER A 182 -18.61 5.94 15.60
C SER A 182 -19.62 4.80 15.73
N HIS A 183 -19.21 3.64 16.27
CA HIS A 183 -20.02 2.42 16.28
C HIS A 183 -19.98 1.68 17.63
N HIS A 184 -19.63 2.35 18.72
CA HIS A 184 -19.45 1.71 20.02
C HIS A 184 -20.74 1.03 20.54
N ASP A 185 -21.90 1.55 20.13
CA ASP A 185 -23.22 0.99 20.44
C ASP A 185 -23.64 -0.19 19.55
N ASP A 186 -22.92 -0.46 18.45
CA ASP A 186 -23.23 -1.58 17.55
C ASP A 186 -22.40 -2.83 17.94
N PRO A 187 -23.00 -3.83 18.61
CA PRO A 187 -22.29 -5.04 19.02
C PRO A 187 -21.88 -5.92 17.82
N GLN A 188 -22.43 -5.68 16.62
CA GLN A 188 -22.03 -6.40 15.40
C GLN A 188 -20.83 -5.77 14.71
N ASN A 189 -20.45 -4.54 15.07
CA ASN A 189 -19.26 -3.92 14.51
C ASN A 189 -18.02 -4.78 14.79
N ARG A 190 -17.25 -5.07 13.74
CA ARG A 190 -16.08 -5.96 13.84
C ARG A 190 -15.04 -5.50 14.87
N HIS A 191 -14.90 -4.18 15.08
CA HIS A 191 -13.92 -3.62 16.02
C HIS A 191 -14.41 -3.79 17.47
N VAL A 192 -15.67 -3.48 17.74
CA VAL A 192 -16.32 -3.74 19.03
C VAL A 192 -16.30 -5.24 19.36
N LYS A 193 -16.62 -6.08 18.37
CA LYS A 193 -16.58 -7.54 18.53
C LYS A 193 -15.19 -8.07 18.80
N ALA A 194 -14.15 -7.54 18.16
CA ALA A 194 -12.77 -7.97 18.38
C ALA A 194 -12.30 -7.67 19.81
N ASP A 195 -12.65 -6.50 20.34
CA ASP A 195 -12.33 -6.11 21.71
C ASP A 195 -13.09 -6.95 22.73
N ARG A 196 -14.35 -7.32 22.45
CA ARG A 196 -15.11 -8.26 23.30
C ARG A 196 -14.57 -9.69 23.33
N ILE A 197 -13.83 -10.13 22.31
CA ILE A 197 -13.26 -11.50 22.29
C ILE A 197 -12.08 -11.61 23.26
N LEU A 198 -11.34 -10.53 23.47
CA LEU A 198 -10.21 -10.45 24.40
C LEU A 198 -10.46 -9.30 25.36
N ASP A 199 -11.32 -9.55 26.34
CA ASP A 199 -11.62 -8.56 27.37
C ASP A 199 -10.51 -8.51 28.42
N TYR A 200 -9.77 -7.40 28.44
CA TYR A 200 -8.71 -7.15 29.42
C TYR A 200 -9.24 -6.55 30.74
N THR A 201 -10.57 -6.42 30.90
CA THR A 201 -11.20 -5.78 32.07
C THR A 201 -11.72 -6.78 33.10
N GLU A 202 -12.07 -8.01 32.68
CA GLU A 202 -12.76 -8.97 33.54
C GLU A 202 -11.84 -9.67 34.56
N GLU A 203 -10.59 -9.96 34.21
CA GLU A 203 -9.70 -10.76 35.07
C GLU A 203 -8.32 -10.15 35.26
N ASP A 204 -7.92 -9.93 36.53
CA ASP A 204 -6.53 -9.61 36.86
C ASP A 204 -5.71 -10.90 37.11
N TYR A 205 -4.73 -11.15 36.24
CA TYR A 205 -3.80 -12.27 36.36
C TYR A 205 -2.61 -11.96 37.28
N GLY A 206 -2.51 -10.73 37.81
CA GLY A 206 -1.50 -10.35 38.81
C GLY A 206 -0.12 -10.08 38.24
N PHE A 207 0.03 -10.01 36.91
CA PHE A 207 1.29 -9.57 36.33
C PHE A 207 1.50 -8.07 36.60
N PRO A 208 2.76 -7.60 36.72
CA PRO A 208 3.04 -6.21 37.03
C PRO A 208 2.48 -5.26 35.95
N THR A 209 1.62 -4.33 36.36
CA THR A 209 1.09 -3.27 35.48
C THR A 209 2.13 -2.18 35.19
N GLU A 210 3.09 -2.04 36.10
CA GLU A 210 4.19 -1.09 35.98
C GLU A 210 5.21 -1.52 34.91
N ALA A 211 6.11 -0.58 34.59
CA ALA A 211 7.16 -0.70 33.60
C ALA A 211 8.30 -1.64 34.07
N LEU A 212 7.98 -2.92 34.29
CA LEU A 212 8.96 -3.99 34.44
C LEU A 212 9.19 -4.65 33.08
N TYR A 213 10.45 -4.64 32.67
CA TYR A 213 10.90 -5.10 31.36
C TYR A 213 11.74 -6.36 31.48
N GLU A 214 11.70 -7.21 30.46
CA GLU A 214 12.63 -8.33 30.34
C GLU A 214 14.05 -7.75 30.30
N SER A 215 14.90 -8.14 31.25
CA SER A 215 16.28 -7.67 31.25
C SER A 215 16.93 -8.19 29.97
N SER A 216 17.22 -7.29 29.04
CA SER A 216 18.00 -7.61 27.86
C SER A 216 19.38 -8.07 28.34
N GLY A 217 19.60 -9.38 28.39
CA GLY A 217 20.92 -9.93 28.68
C GLY A 217 21.95 -9.24 27.78
N LYS A 218 22.87 -8.50 28.41
CA LYS A 218 24.02 -7.77 27.84
C LYS A 218 24.06 -7.71 26.30
N LEU A 219 23.33 -6.77 25.71
CA LEU A 219 23.71 -6.22 24.40
C LEU A 219 24.67 -5.06 24.65
N GLU A 220 25.95 -5.39 24.75
CA GLU A 220 27.06 -4.46 24.91
C GLU A 220 27.16 -3.60 23.64
N SER A 221 26.66 -2.36 23.74
CA SER A 221 26.67 -1.38 22.67
C SER A 221 27.75 -0.33 22.98
N GLN A 222 28.74 -0.19 22.11
CA GLN A 222 29.74 0.88 22.19
C GLN A 222 29.09 2.21 21.81
N GLU A 223 29.07 3.18 22.73
CA GLU A 223 28.60 4.54 22.50
C GLU A 223 29.77 5.49 22.20
N ALA A 224 29.67 6.27 21.13
CA ALA A 224 30.53 7.41 20.83
C ALA A 224 29.75 8.73 21.06
N PRO A 225 30.40 9.84 21.48
CA PRO A 225 29.69 11.06 21.87
C PRO A 225 29.37 11.95 20.67
N VAL A 226 28.13 12.45 20.61
CA VAL A 226 27.66 13.42 19.60
C VAL A 226 27.54 14.80 20.25
N GLU A 227 28.28 15.77 19.69
CA GLU A 227 28.30 17.18 20.05
C GLU A 227 27.13 17.95 19.40
N THR A 228 26.36 18.68 20.21
CA THR A 228 25.21 19.48 19.80
C THR A 228 25.64 20.89 19.37
N LYS A 229 25.46 21.27 18.09
CA LYS A 229 25.63 22.66 17.62
C LYS A 229 24.29 23.39 17.53
N GLN A 230 24.26 24.61 18.06
CA GLN A 230 23.12 25.55 18.06
C GLN A 230 22.88 26.19 16.68
N PRO A 231 21.64 26.59 16.34
CA PRO A 231 21.31 27.20 15.06
C PRO A 231 21.68 28.70 15.03
N ALA A 232 22.37 29.10 13.97
CA ALA A 232 22.77 30.47 13.67
C ALA A 232 21.62 31.28 13.05
N GLN A 233 21.52 32.53 13.48
CA GLN A 233 20.61 33.55 12.97
C GLN A 233 20.97 33.94 11.52
N SER A 234 20.07 33.74 10.56
CA SER A 234 20.23 34.24 9.19
C SER A 234 19.55 35.60 8.98
N LYS A 235 20.35 36.51 8.43
CA LYS A 235 20.19 37.95 8.19
C LYS A 235 19.57 38.27 6.79
N PRO A 236 19.33 39.54 6.42
CA PRO A 236 18.43 40.05 5.34
C PRO A 236 18.81 39.77 3.86
N LYS A 237 19.53 38.69 3.55
CA LYS A 237 20.02 38.36 2.21
C LYS A 237 18.91 37.95 1.22
N ALA A 238 17.81 37.40 1.71
CA ALA A 238 16.72 36.87 0.89
C ALA A 238 15.97 37.93 0.05
N LYS A 239 15.99 39.21 0.45
CA LYS A 239 15.28 40.27 -0.29
C LYS A 239 16.02 40.74 -1.55
N ALA A 240 17.34 40.58 -1.61
CA ALA A 240 18.14 41.00 -2.76
C ALA A 240 18.02 40.01 -3.92
N ASP A 241 18.15 38.71 -3.63
CA ASP A 241 18.03 37.63 -4.63
C ASP A 241 16.64 37.60 -5.29
N ASP A 242 15.59 37.93 -4.52
CA ASP A 242 14.21 37.99 -5.00
C ASP A 242 13.98 39.14 -6.01
N ILE A 243 14.65 40.29 -5.82
CA ILE A 243 14.58 41.44 -6.73
C ILE A 243 15.33 41.15 -8.04
N GLU A 244 16.52 40.55 -7.94
CA GLU A 244 17.35 40.20 -9.09
C GLU A 244 16.67 39.17 -10.00
N MET A 245 16.01 38.19 -9.41
CA MET A 245 15.28 37.17 -10.15
C MET A 245 14.03 37.71 -10.87
N MET A 246 13.28 38.62 -10.23
CA MET A 246 12.18 39.33 -10.88
C MET A 246 12.67 40.19 -12.06
N ALA A 247 13.81 40.85 -11.91
CA ALA A 247 14.43 41.62 -12.99
C ALA A 247 14.90 40.73 -14.15
N ALA A 248 15.47 39.55 -13.86
CA ALA A 248 15.89 38.60 -14.89
C ALA A 248 14.71 38.02 -15.69
N ILE A 249 13.56 37.80 -15.06
CA ILE A 249 12.33 37.36 -15.74
C ILE A 249 11.80 38.46 -16.67
N ARG A 250 11.75 39.70 -16.18
CA ARG A 250 11.34 40.87 -16.98
C ARG A 250 12.24 41.07 -18.20
N TYR A 251 13.55 40.96 -18.01
CA TYR A 251 14.53 41.07 -19.09
C TYR A 251 14.36 39.97 -20.14
N ARG A 252 14.15 38.72 -19.73
CA ARG A 252 13.97 37.57 -20.64
C ARG A 252 12.68 37.66 -21.46
N LEU A 253 11.64 38.27 -20.91
CA LEU A 253 10.34 38.43 -21.56
C LEU A 253 10.21 39.75 -22.33
N GLU A 254 11.25 40.59 -22.35
CA GLU A 254 11.29 41.89 -23.03
C GLU A 254 10.10 42.81 -22.64
N LEU A 255 9.68 42.76 -21.38
CA LEU A 255 8.52 43.52 -20.91
C LEU A 255 8.87 44.99 -20.65
N GLU A 256 8.06 45.90 -21.20
CA GLU A 256 8.15 47.36 -20.96
C GLU A 256 7.53 47.76 -19.60
N ASP A 257 7.92 48.93 -19.06
CA ASP A 257 7.53 49.39 -17.71
C ASP A 257 6.00 49.59 -17.50
N ALA A 258 5.22 49.67 -18.57
CA ALA A 258 3.76 49.85 -18.52
C ALA A 258 3.02 48.50 -18.50
N GLU A 259 3.18 47.73 -17.42
CA GLU A 259 2.56 46.41 -17.26
C GLU A 259 1.07 46.52 -16.85
N SER A 260 0.19 45.79 -17.54
CA SER A 260 -1.19 45.58 -17.11
C SER A 260 -1.22 44.81 -15.78
N GLU A 261 -2.30 44.92 -14.99
CA GLU A 261 -2.47 44.12 -13.77
C GLU A 261 -2.48 42.61 -14.04
N ALA A 262 -2.88 42.18 -15.24
CA ALA A 262 -2.78 40.79 -15.68
C ALA A 262 -1.32 40.35 -15.85
N ASP A 263 -0.46 41.20 -16.41
CA ASP A 263 0.96 40.91 -16.65
C ASP A 263 1.71 40.83 -15.32
N LYS A 264 1.40 41.73 -14.37
CA LYS A 264 1.94 41.67 -13.00
C LYS A 264 1.54 40.41 -12.25
N LYS A 265 0.36 39.84 -12.54
CA LYS A 265 -0.09 38.57 -11.95
C LYS A 265 0.70 37.40 -12.56
N LEU A 266 0.80 37.35 -13.89
CA LEU A 266 1.56 36.32 -14.60
C LEU A 266 3.05 36.34 -14.23
N LEU A 267 3.65 37.53 -14.09
CA LEU A 267 5.03 37.69 -13.64
C LEU A 267 5.26 37.12 -12.24
N ARG A 268 4.33 37.34 -11.30
CA ARG A 268 4.40 36.75 -9.96
C ARG A 268 4.28 35.23 -10.01
N GLU A 269 3.39 34.70 -10.84
CA GLU A 269 3.23 33.25 -11.01
C GLU A 269 4.48 32.60 -11.63
N LEU A 270 5.06 33.21 -12.67
CA LEU A 270 6.32 32.77 -13.28
C LEU A 270 7.49 32.84 -12.31
N TYR A 271 7.58 33.92 -11.53
CA TYR A 271 8.58 34.06 -10.47
C TYR A 271 8.47 32.96 -9.43
N HIS A 272 7.27 32.67 -8.92
CA HIS A 272 7.07 31.60 -7.95
C HIS A 272 7.28 30.21 -8.56
N ALA A 273 7.00 30.02 -9.85
CA ALA A 273 7.31 28.78 -10.56
C ALA A 273 8.82 28.59 -10.70
N GLU A 274 9.54 29.61 -11.14
CA GLU A 274 10.99 29.55 -11.34
C GLU A 274 11.76 29.47 -10.00
N LYS A 275 11.23 30.09 -8.94
CA LYS A 275 11.82 29.97 -7.59
C LYS A 275 11.66 28.54 -7.07
N ARG A 276 10.51 27.90 -7.36
CA ARG A 276 10.28 26.49 -7.03
C ARG A 276 11.18 25.57 -7.84
N THR A 277 11.37 25.79 -9.15
CA THR A 277 12.29 24.97 -9.95
C THR A 277 13.73 25.10 -9.45
N LYS A 278 14.22 26.31 -9.16
CA LYS A 278 15.57 26.51 -8.57
C LYS A 278 15.75 25.83 -7.21
N LEU A 279 14.71 25.84 -6.37
CA LEU A 279 14.76 25.14 -5.08
C LEU A 279 14.77 23.62 -5.27
N LEU A 280 13.97 23.10 -6.20
CA LEU A 280 13.97 21.68 -6.56
C LEU A 280 15.31 21.25 -7.16
N GLU A 281 15.86 22.02 -8.11
CA GLU A 281 17.20 21.79 -8.68
C GLU A 281 18.28 21.80 -7.60
N LYS A 282 18.22 22.75 -6.66
CA LYS A 282 19.16 22.80 -5.52
C LYS A 282 19.01 21.58 -4.61
N SER A 283 17.77 21.16 -4.33
CA SER A 283 17.50 19.97 -3.52
C SER A 283 17.94 18.69 -4.24
N LEU A 284 17.76 18.61 -5.55
CA LEU A 284 18.20 17.48 -6.38
C LEU A 284 19.73 17.43 -6.47
N LYS A 285 20.39 18.58 -6.68
CA LYS A 285 21.87 18.71 -6.59
C LYS A 285 22.39 18.32 -5.20
N GLN A 286 21.71 18.71 -4.12
CA GLN A 286 22.04 18.27 -2.75
C GLN A 286 21.84 16.77 -2.54
N ALA A 287 20.83 16.19 -3.20
CA ALA A 287 20.60 14.74 -3.24
C ALA A 287 21.53 13.99 -4.21
N ARG A 288 22.45 14.69 -4.89
CA ARG A 288 23.34 14.15 -5.94
C ARG A 288 22.59 13.53 -7.12
N ILE A 289 21.41 14.04 -7.43
CA ILE A 289 20.64 13.67 -8.62
C ILE A 289 20.95 14.73 -9.69
N GLU A 290 21.85 14.39 -10.62
CA GLU A 290 22.15 15.24 -11.77
C GLU A 290 20.99 15.15 -12.77
N ILE A 291 20.25 16.25 -12.93
CA ILE A 291 19.30 16.40 -14.04
C ILE A 291 20.15 16.60 -15.30
N PRO A 292 19.98 15.81 -16.37
CA PRO A 292 20.67 16.07 -17.62
C PRO A 292 20.29 17.47 -18.12
N GLU A 293 21.25 18.39 -18.20
CA GLU A 293 21.03 19.74 -18.76
C GLU A 293 20.88 19.69 -20.30
N ASP A 294 21.21 18.55 -20.92
CA ASP A 294 21.22 18.35 -22.37
C ASP A 294 20.20 17.29 -22.80
N ASP A 295 19.44 17.57 -23.87
CA ASP A 295 18.66 16.58 -24.63
C ASP A 295 19.63 15.61 -25.33
N ILE A 296 20.06 14.56 -24.62
CA ILE A 296 20.94 13.53 -25.17
C ILE A 296 20.12 12.63 -26.12
N PRO A 297 20.48 12.50 -27.41
CA PRO A 297 19.77 11.62 -28.33
C PRO A 297 19.75 10.16 -27.86
N TYR A 298 18.63 9.47 -28.08
CA TYR A 298 18.44 8.09 -27.61
C TYR A 298 19.56 7.12 -28.03
N GLU A 299 20.00 7.17 -29.29
CA GLU A 299 21.05 6.29 -29.81
C GLU A 299 22.41 6.57 -29.15
N GLU A 300 22.71 7.83 -28.86
CA GLU A 300 23.94 8.21 -28.15
C GLU A 300 23.88 7.75 -26.70
N ALA A 301 22.75 7.97 -26.01
CA ALA A 301 22.53 7.52 -24.65
C ALA A 301 22.64 5.98 -24.55
N LYS A 302 22.02 5.25 -25.48
CA LYS A 302 22.08 3.78 -25.54
C LYS A 302 23.50 3.26 -25.76
N ALA A 303 24.25 3.86 -26.70
CA ALA A 303 25.64 3.49 -26.95
C ALA A 303 26.52 3.78 -25.72
N LYS A 304 26.32 4.93 -25.07
CA LYS A 304 27.06 5.32 -23.86
C LYS A 304 26.74 4.46 -22.66
N VAL A 305 25.47 4.08 -22.45
CA VAL A 305 25.08 3.12 -21.40
C VAL A 305 25.82 1.80 -21.59
N ALA A 306 25.91 1.28 -22.81
CA ALA A 306 26.63 0.04 -23.10
C ALA A 306 28.15 0.19 -22.85
N GLU A 307 28.76 1.27 -23.34
CA GLU A 307 30.19 1.57 -23.14
C GLU A 307 30.55 1.69 -21.65
N VAL A 308 29.79 2.50 -20.90
CA VAL A 308 30.04 2.75 -19.47
C VAL A 308 29.79 1.49 -18.63
N THR A 309 28.76 0.70 -18.97
CA THR A 309 28.50 -0.59 -18.29
C THR A 309 29.69 -1.54 -18.41
N GLU A 310 30.31 -1.65 -19.59
CA GLU A 310 31.50 -2.50 -19.77
C GLU A 310 32.72 -1.95 -19.02
N LYS A 311 32.92 -0.62 -18.99
CA LYS A 311 33.97 0.00 -18.18
C LYS A 311 33.78 -0.27 -16.68
N ILE A 312 32.55 -0.16 -16.18
CA ILE A 312 32.22 -0.47 -14.77
C ILE A 312 32.57 -1.92 -14.44
N LYS A 313 32.22 -2.88 -15.30
CA LYS A 313 32.59 -4.29 -15.11
C LYS A 313 34.11 -4.46 -15.05
N ALA A 314 34.84 -3.86 -15.99
CA ALA A 314 36.30 -3.94 -16.02
C ALA A 314 36.96 -3.32 -14.78
N VAL A 315 36.46 -2.17 -14.31
CA VAL A 315 36.93 -1.53 -13.07
C VAL A 315 36.60 -2.40 -11.85
N ALA A 316 35.40 -2.96 -11.77
CA ALA A 316 34.99 -3.84 -10.67
C ALA A 316 35.83 -5.13 -10.60
N GLU A 317 36.11 -5.75 -11.75
CA GLU A 317 37.02 -6.90 -11.85
C GLU A 317 38.43 -6.54 -11.38
N LYS A 318 38.94 -5.38 -11.82
CA LYS A 318 40.25 -4.90 -11.40
C LYS A 318 40.30 -4.62 -9.89
N MET A 319 39.28 -3.97 -9.32
CA MET A 319 39.15 -3.73 -7.89
C MET A 319 39.19 -5.01 -7.05
N MET A 320 38.55 -6.09 -7.52
CA MET A 320 38.57 -7.38 -6.82
C MET A 320 39.95 -8.07 -6.88
N SER A 321 40.78 -7.73 -7.88
CA SER A 321 42.10 -8.35 -8.11
C SER A 321 43.28 -7.57 -7.52
N THR A 322 43.11 -6.26 -7.26
CA THR A 322 44.16 -5.38 -6.78
C THR A 322 44.39 -5.54 -5.27
N SER A 323 45.64 -5.77 -4.86
CA SER A 323 46.05 -5.83 -3.45
C SER A 323 46.64 -4.51 -2.92
N ASP A 324 46.90 -3.54 -3.79
CA ASP A 324 47.42 -2.21 -3.43
C ASP A 324 46.29 -1.26 -3.01
N THR A 325 46.34 -0.79 -1.76
CA THR A 325 45.38 0.16 -1.18
C THR A 325 45.26 1.46 -1.97
N ARG A 326 46.35 1.95 -2.57
CA ARG A 326 46.33 3.21 -3.30
C ARG A 326 45.66 3.07 -4.67
N GLU A 327 45.92 1.97 -5.37
CA GLU A 327 45.25 1.66 -6.63
C GLU A 327 43.77 1.35 -6.41
N ALA A 328 43.41 0.66 -5.33
CA ALA A 328 42.02 0.43 -4.96
C ALA A 328 41.23 1.74 -4.75
N ALA A 329 41.82 2.73 -4.06
CA ALA A 329 41.19 4.04 -3.86
C ALA A 329 40.99 4.84 -5.17
N MET A 330 41.91 4.69 -6.14
CA MET A 330 41.74 5.31 -7.46
C MET A 330 40.62 4.62 -8.25
N LEU A 331 40.58 3.29 -8.23
CA LEU A 331 39.52 2.52 -8.90
C LEU A 331 38.15 2.77 -8.30
N GLU A 332 38.05 2.97 -6.98
CA GLU A 332 36.80 3.35 -6.32
C GLU A 332 36.29 4.70 -6.82
N LYS A 333 37.18 5.69 -6.96
CA LYS A 333 36.83 6.99 -7.52
C LYS A 333 36.38 6.90 -8.99
N ASP A 334 37.09 6.09 -9.80
CA ASP A 334 36.72 5.86 -11.19
C ASP A 334 35.37 5.16 -11.29
N TYR A 335 35.10 4.18 -10.41
CA TYR A 335 33.83 3.49 -10.31
C TYR A 335 32.69 4.45 -9.94
N GLU A 336 32.87 5.32 -8.94
CA GLU A 336 31.90 6.34 -8.57
C GLU A 336 31.57 7.28 -9.74
N SER A 337 32.62 7.74 -10.45
CA SER A 337 32.45 8.61 -11.62
C SER A 337 31.68 7.91 -12.74
N LEU A 338 32.06 6.67 -13.08
CA LEU A 338 31.37 5.87 -14.10
C LEU A 338 29.93 5.54 -13.70
N SER A 339 29.67 5.30 -12.41
CA SER A 339 28.31 5.05 -11.90
C SER A 339 27.42 6.29 -12.02
N SER A 340 27.97 7.49 -11.78
CA SER A 340 27.27 8.76 -12.00
C SER A 340 26.97 8.97 -13.49
N GLU A 341 27.96 8.73 -14.35
CA GLU A 341 27.83 8.83 -15.80
C GLU A 341 26.79 7.83 -16.34
N LEU A 342 26.80 6.58 -15.85
CA LEU A 342 25.80 5.56 -16.20
C LEU A 342 24.40 6.03 -15.82
N THR A 343 24.22 6.59 -14.63
CA THR A 343 22.93 7.10 -14.16
C THR A 343 22.45 8.24 -15.06
N ARG A 344 23.33 9.17 -15.45
CA ARG A 344 23.00 10.26 -16.37
C ARG A 344 22.45 9.74 -17.70
N TYR A 345 23.18 8.85 -18.38
CA TYR A 345 22.74 8.33 -19.67
C TYR A 345 21.55 7.37 -19.56
N GLN A 346 21.43 6.60 -18.48
CA GLN A 346 20.24 5.78 -18.24
C GLN A 346 18.98 6.62 -18.07
N SER A 347 19.05 7.72 -17.29
CA SER A 347 17.92 8.65 -17.13
C SER A 347 17.52 9.27 -18.47
N ALA A 348 18.48 9.81 -19.23
CA ALA A 348 18.21 10.38 -20.55
C ALA A 348 17.59 9.35 -21.52
N MET A 349 18.09 8.10 -21.49
CA MET A 349 17.53 7.01 -22.27
C MET A 349 16.08 6.69 -21.86
N MET A 350 15.79 6.58 -20.56
CA MET A 350 14.45 6.25 -20.04
C MET A 350 13.41 7.35 -20.29
N GLU A 351 13.84 8.60 -20.41
CA GLU A 351 12.98 9.75 -20.71
C GLU A 351 12.60 9.85 -22.20
N SER A 352 13.37 9.17 -23.09
CA SER A 352 13.12 9.19 -24.53
C SER A 352 11.85 8.42 -24.94
N LYS A 353 11.19 8.88 -26.01
CA LYS A 353 10.01 8.22 -26.58
C LYS A 353 10.36 6.89 -27.24
N GLU A 354 11.54 6.83 -27.85
CA GLU A 354 12.11 5.68 -28.53
C GLU A 354 12.30 4.51 -27.55
N TRP A 355 12.82 4.79 -26.35
CA TRP A 355 12.92 3.77 -25.30
C TRP A 355 11.55 3.24 -24.89
N ALA A 356 10.55 4.10 -24.72
CA ALA A 356 9.19 3.67 -24.39
C ALA A 356 8.59 2.77 -25.48
N VAL A 357 8.83 3.07 -26.75
CA VAL A 357 8.44 2.22 -27.89
C VAL A 357 9.21 0.90 -27.89
N GLU A 358 10.53 0.91 -27.66
CA GLU A 358 11.33 -0.31 -27.58
C GLU A 358 10.88 -1.22 -26.41
N GLN A 359 10.57 -0.66 -25.24
CA GLN A 359 10.04 -1.44 -24.12
C GLN A 359 8.68 -2.04 -24.44
N LEU A 360 7.80 -1.28 -25.10
CA LEU A 360 6.50 -1.78 -25.53
C LEU A 360 6.63 -2.91 -26.58
N GLU A 361 7.60 -2.80 -27.48
CA GLU A 361 7.88 -3.83 -28.47
C GLU A 361 8.50 -5.09 -27.85
N LYS A 362 9.48 -4.93 -26.95
CA LYS A 362 10.04 -6.04 -26.16
C LYS A 362 8.96 -6.76 -25.38
N GLU A 363 8.05 -6.00 -24.78
CA GLU A 363 6.91 -6.54 -24.07
C GLU A 363 5.98 -7.31 -25.01
N ARG A 364 5.66 -6.75 -26.19
CA ARG A 364 4.84 -7.40 -27.20
C ARG A 364 5.46 -8.71 -27.68
N GLN A 365 6.76 -8.72 -27.94
CA GLN A 365 7.51 -9.91 -28.35
C GLN A 365 7.52 -10.96 -27.25
N TRP A 366 7.71 -10.55 -25.99
CA TRP A 366 7.62 -11.45 -24.86
C TRP A 366 6.22 -12.07 -24.76
N GLU A 367 5.16 -11.26 -24.80
CA GLU A 367 3.76 -11.71 -24.77
C GLU A 367 3.46 -12.71 -25.91
N GLU A 368 3.95 -12.45 -27.13
CA GLU A 368 3.79 -13.38 -28.26
C GLU A 368 4.54 -14.70 -28.02
N SER A 369 5.78 -14.64 -27.52
CA SER A 369 6.61 -15.83 -27.27
C SER A 369 6.01 -16.78 -26.24
N VAL A 370 5.22 -16.27 -25.27
CA VAL A 370 4.59 -17.07 -24.23
C VAL A 370 3.12 -17.40 -24.53
N ARG A 371 2.52 -16.77 -25.54
CA ARG A 371 1.06 -16.84 -25.81
C ARG A 371 0.56 -18.26 -25.97
N GLU A 372 1.21 -19.06 -26.81
CA GLU A 372 0.76 -20.43 -27.09
C GLU A 372 0.73 -21.29 -25.81
N ARG A 373 1.78 -21.20 -24.99
CA ARG A 373 1.84 -21.90 -23.70
C ARG A 373 0.77 -21.41 -22.73
N ASN A 374 0.46 -20.11 -22.76
CA ASN A 374 -0.57 -19.53 -21.90
C ASN A 374 -1.99 -19.98 -22.31
N GLN A 375 -2.27 -20.01 -23.61
CA GLN A 375 -3.53 -20.51 -24.16
C GLN A 375 -3.72 -22.00 -23.87
N ASN A 376 -2.67 -22.80 -24.03
CA ASN A 376 -2.72 -24.22 -23.71
C ASN A 376 -2.98 -24.45 -22.21
N ALA A 377 -2.32 -23.70 -21.32
CA ALA A 377 -2.59 -23.77 -19.88
C ALA A 377 -4.03 -23.39 -19.53
N LEU A 378 -4.59 -22.36 -20.17
CA LEU A 378 -5.99 -21.96 -20.00
C LEU A 378 -6.96 -23.08 -20.41
N LYS A 379 -6.75 -23.68 -21.58
CA LYS A 379 -7.56 -24.80 -22.07
C LYS A 379 -7.46 -26.00 -21.14
N MET A 380 -6.25 -26.38 -20.71
CA MET A 380 -6.04 -27.49 -19.79
C MET A 380 -6.83 -27.29 -18.49
N ILE A 381 -6.72 -26.12 -17.85
CA ILE A 381 -7.45 -25.87 -16.60
C ILE A 381 -8.96 -25.85 -16.83
N ARG A 382 -9.44 -25.27 -17.93
CA ARG A 382 -10.87 -25.28 -18.26
C ARG A 382 -11.41 -26.70 -18.47
N ARG A 383 -10.66 -27.61 -19.10
CA ARG A 383 -11.04 -29.04 -19.23
C ARG A 383 -11.21 -29.77 -17.89
N HIS A 384 -10.68 -29.22 -16.80
CA HIS A 384 -10.84 -29.74 -15.44
C HIS A 384 -11.92 -29.03 -14.63
N MET A 385 -12.41 -27.88 -15.13
CA MET A 385 -13.23 -26.95 -14.36
C MET A 385 -14.65 -26.87 -14.90
N PRO A 386 -15.70 -27.29 -14.15
CA PRO A 386 -17.08 -27.10 -14.58
C PRO A 386 -17.45 -25.62 -14.75
N VAL A 387 -18.34 -25.31 -15.70
CA VAL A 387 -18.81 -23.93 -15.94
C VAL A 387 -19.47 -23.32 -14.68
N LYS A 388 -20.25 -24.11 -13.94
CA LYS A 388 -20.94 -23.68 -12.71
C LYS A 388 -20.13 -23.92 -11.42
N ILE A 389 -18.79 -23.93 -11.51
CA ILE A 389 -17.92 -24.26 -10.36
C ILE A 389 -18.15 -23.38 -9.12
N ARG A 390 -18.59 -22.14 -9.33
CA ARG A 390 -18.90 -21.20 -8.24
C ARG A 390 -20.01 -21.73 -7.33
N ASP A 391 -21.02 -22.38 -7.91
CA ASP A 391 -22.22 -22.85 -7.20
C ASP A 391 -22.06 -24.26 -6.61
N MET A 392 -20.98 -24.97 -6.95
CA MET A 392 -20.73 -26.34 -6.50
C MET A 392 -19.87 -26.36 -5.22
N SER A 393 -20.16 -27.25 -4.28
CA SER A 393 -19.28 -27.49 -3.12
C SER A 393 -18.04 -28.32 -3.50
N GLU A 394 -17.03 -28.38 -2.62
CA GLU A 394 -15.87 -29.29 -2.81
C GLU A 394 -16.34 -30.75 -2.91
N GLU A 395 -17.35 -31.14 -2.11
CA GLU A 395 -17.90 -32.48 -2.14
C GLU A 395 -18.64 -32.79 -3.45
N ASP A 396 -19.41 -31.84 -3.97
CA ASP A 396 -20.14 -32.02 -5.23
C ASP A 396 -19.17 -32.21 -6.41
N LEU A 397 -18.06 -31.47 -6.41
CA LEU A 397 -17.01 -31.59 -7.43
C LEU A 397 -16.37 -32.98 -7.44
N VAL A 398 -16.23 -33.61 -6.27
CA VAL A 398 -15.64 -34.95 -6.13
C VAL A 398 -16.67 -36.06 -6.31
N LYS A 399 -17.96 -35.86 -5.99
CA LYS A 399 -18.98 -36.92 -6.12
C LYS A 399 -19.60 -36.96 -7.52
N LYS A 400 -19.71 -35.82 -8.19
CA LYS A 400 -20.37 -35.73 -9.50
C LYS A 400 -19.48 -36.33 -10.59
N THR A 401 -20.06 -37.23 -11.39
CA THR A 401 -19.39 -37.75 -12.58
C THR A 401 -19.16 -36.62 -13.58
N THR A 402 -17.93 -36.54 -14.09
CA THR A 402 -17.55 -35.57 -15.11
C THR A 402 -18.15 -35.98 -16.46
N PRO A 403 -18.23 -35.09 -17.46
CA PRO A 403 -18.83 -35.41 -18.77
C PRO A 403 -18.27 -36.66 -19.46
N ASN A 404 -17.02 -37.02 -19.18
CA ASN A 404 -16.39 -38.26 -19.69
C ASN A 404 -16.51 -39.48 -18.75
N GLY A 405 -17.37 -39.41 -17.73
CA GLY A 405 -17.62 -40.49 -16.79
C GLY A 405 -16.56 -40.70 -15.70
N LYS A 406 -15.50 -39.86 -15.65
CA LYS A 406 -14.49 -39.90 -14.60
C LYS A 406 -14.95 -39.12 -13.36
N VAL A 407 -14.13 -39.16 -12.32
CA VAL A 407 -14.33 -38.41 -11.08
C VAL A 407 -13.18 -37.43 -10.90
N LEU A 408 -13.47 -36.19 -10.55
CA LEU A 408 -12.44 -35.16 -10.35
C LEU A 408 -11.62 -35.48 -9.08
N PRO A 409 -10.27 -35.51 -9.15
CA PRO A 409 -9.44 -35.75 -7.99
C PRO A 409 -9.70 -34.73 -6.88
N GLN A 410 -9.72 -35.20 -5.63
CA GLN A 410 -9.98 -34.34 -4.45
C GLN A 410 -9.00 -33.16 -4.37
N GLN A 411 -7.75 -33.36 -4.78
CA GLN A 411 -6.74 -32.30 -4.78
C GLN A 411 -7.11 -31.14 -5.71
N ILE A 412 -7.62 -31.44 -6.91
CA ILE A 412 -8.03 -30.44 -7.90
C ILE A 412 -9.31 -29.73 -7.43
N ALA A 413 -10.30 -30.48 -6.94
CA ALA A 413 -11.53 -29.91 -6.40
C ALA A 413 -11.25 -28.94 -5.23
N ARG A 414 -10.43 -29.38 -4.27
CA ARG A 414 -9.98 -28.57 -3.14
C ARG A 414 -9.22 -27.33 -3.60
N LYS A 415 -8.35 -27.48 -4.60
CA LYS A 415 -7.56 -26.40 -5.16
C LYS A 415 -8.46 -25.30 -5.73
N PHE A 416 -9.43 -25.66 -6.58
CA PHE A 416 -10.35 -24.68 -7.15
C PHE A 416 -11.22 -23.96 -6.10
N LYS A 417 -11.66 -24.66 -5.04
CA LYS A 417 -12.47 -24.02 -3.99
C LYS A 417 -11.64 -23.16 -3.03
N ARG A 418 -10.40 -23.54 -2.69
CA ARG A 418 -9.54 -22.79 -1.75
C ARG A 418 -8.79 -21.63 -2.39
N THR A 419 -8.58 -21.67 -3.69
CA THR A 419 -7.88 -20.63 -4.45
C THR A 419 -8.88 -19.91 -5.35
N ASN A 420 -9.70 -19.06 -4.71
CA ASN A 420 -10.86 -18.41 -5.33
C ASN A 420 -10.55 -17.57 -6.58
N ILE A 421 -9.32 -17.09 -6.77
CA ILE A 421 -8.93 -16.40 -8.01
C ILE A 421 -9.07 -17.28 -9.26
N LEU A 422 -8.93 -18.61 -9.13
CA LEU A 422 -9.10 -19.53 -10.26
C LEU A 422 -10.55 -19.57 -10.76
N LEU A 423 -11.51 -19.15 -9.95
CA LEU A 423 -12.91 -19.06 -10.37
C LEU A 423 -13.11 -18.00 -11.47
N LEU A 424 -12.20 -17.02 -11.58
CA LEU A 424 -12.22 -16.04 -12.66
C LEU A 424 -12.12 -16.70 -14.04
N LEU A 425 -11.46 -17.86 -14.17
CA LEU A 425 -11.28 -18.56 -15.44
C LEU A 425 -12.60 -19.08 -16.06
N ARG A 426 -13.67 -19.12 -15.25
CA ARG A 426 -15.05 -19.45 -15.66
C ARG A 426 -16.02 -18.28 -15.53
N MET A 427 -15.50 -17.07 -15.32
CA MET A 427 -16.24 -15.82 -15.39
C MET A 427 -15.93 -15.10 -16.70
N ASP A 428 -16.96 -14.57 -17.35
CA ASP A 428 -16.80 -13.74 -18.55
C ASP A 428 -15.96 -12.50 -18.19
N PRO A 429 -14.91 -12.17 -18.97
CA PRO A 429 -14.16 -10.92 -18.80
C PRO A 429 -15.06 -9.68 -18.67
N SER A 430 -16.17 -9.63 -19.40
CA SER A 430 -17.15 -8.53 -19.36
C SER A 430 -17.83 -8.39 -18.00
N SER A 431 -17.97 -9.50 -17.26
CA SER A 431 -18.50 -9.52 -15.89
C SER A 431 -17.43 -9.22 -14.83
N ILE A 432 -16.15 -9.46 -15.16
CA ILE A 432 -15.00 -9.13 -14.29
C ILE A 432 -14.71 -7.64 -14.34
N GLU A 433 -14.81 -7.01 -15.51
CA GLU A 433 -14.54 -5.60 -15.74
C GLU A 433 -15.24 -4.65 -14.73
N PRO A 434 -16.55 -4.76 -14.45
CA PRO A 434 -17.24 -3.91 -13.48
C PRO A 434 -17.03 -4.30 -12.01
N MET A 435 -16.32 -5.40 -11.69
CA MET A 435 -16.13 -5.82 -10.30
C MET A 435 -15.40 -4.74 -9.48
N HIS A 436 -15.80 -4.55 -8.23
CA HIS A 436 -15.13 -3.61 -7.34
C HIS A 436 -13.66 -4.06 -7.07
N PRO A 437 -12.66 -3.16 -7.01
CA PRO A 437 -11.27 -3.53 -6.79
C PRO A 437 -11.06 -4.38 -5.53
N SER A 438 -11.73 -4.05 -4.41
CA SER A 438 -11.66 -4.88 -3.18
C SER A 438 -12.09 -6.34 -3.40
N SER A 439 -12.99 -6.62 -4.35
CA SER A 439 -13.40 -7.99 -4.67
C SER A 439 -12.31 -8.77 -5.39
N LEU A 440 -11.49 -8.10 -6.22
CA LEU A 440 -10.34 -8.70 -6.90
C LEU A 440 -9.15 -8.84 -5.94
N GLU A 441 -8.85 -7.79 -5.17
CA GLU A 441 -7.75 -7.76 -4.20
C GLU A 441 -7.92 -8.78 -3.06
N SER A 442 -9.16 -9.09 -2.67
CA SER A 442 -9.45 -10.12 -1.67
C SER A 442 -9.31 -11.56 -2.21
N MET A 443 -9.11 -11.75 -3.52
CA MET A 443 -8.85 -13.06 -4.08
C MET A 443 -7.44 -13.54 -3.75
N ARG A 444 -7.31 -14.81 -3.36
CA ARG A 444 -6.04 -15.41 -2.97
C ARG A 444 -5.16 -15.63 -4.19
N THR A 445 -4.06 -14.88 -4.26
CA THR A 445 -3.01 -14.99 -5.30
C THR A 445 -1.85 -15.90 -4.90
N THR A 446 -1.82 -16.36 -3.65
CA THR A 446 -0.78 -17.23 -3.09
C THR A 446 -1.04 -18.70 -3.40
N GLY A 447 0.05 -19.45 -3.56
CA GLY A 447 0.01 -20.89 -3.83
C GLY A 447 -0.40 -21.28 -5.25
N LEU A 448 -0.51 -20.33 -6.19
CA LEU A 448 -0.75 -20.64 -7.61
C LEU A 448 0.47 -21.31 -8.25
N THR A 449 0.24 -22.35 -9.05
CA THR A 449 1.26 -22.95 -9.92
C THR A 449 1.58 -22.03 -11.10
N LEU A 450 2.64 -22.32 -11.86
CA LEU A 450 2.98 -21.54 -13.05
C LEU A 450 1.89 -21.71 -14.13
N THR A 451 1.42 -22.94 -14.33
CA THR A 451 0.31 -23.28 -15.24
C THR A 451 -0.96 -22.48 -14.90
N GLU A 452 -1.28 -22.34 -13.61
CA GLU A 452 -2.41 -21.52 -13.15
C GLU A 452 -2.23 -20.02 -13.44
N ARG A 453 -1.01 -19.51 -13.25
CA ARG A 453 -0.70 -18.10 -13.56
C ARG A 453 -0.75 -17.82 -15.06
N ARG A 454 -0.26 -18.75 -15.89
CA ARG A 454 -0.35 -18.70 -17.35
C ARG A 454 -1.81 -18.58 -17.81
N ALA A 455 -2.69 -19.42 -17.26
CA ALA A 455 -4.11 -19.37 -17.57
C ALA A 455 -4.78 -18.06 -17.13
N LEU A 456 -4.47 -17.58 -15.92
CA LEU A 456 -5.01 -16.31 -15.42
C LEU A 456 -4.53 -15.11 -16.26
N HIS A 457 -3.25 -15.09 -16.64
CA HIS A 457 -2.68 -14.04 -17.47
C HIS A 457 -3.36 -13.99 -18.85
N GLU A 458 -3.54 -15.14 -19.51
CA GLU A 458 -4.26 -15.18 -20.79
C GLU A 458 -5.72 -14.75 -20.65
N HIS A 459 -6.41 -15.19 -19.59
CA HIS A 459 -7.82 -14.86 -19.37
C HIS A 459 -8.06 -13.36 -19.05
N LEU A 460 -7.09 -12.70 -18.41
CA LEU A 460 -7.18 -11.28 -18.03
C LEU A 460 -6.49 -10.34 -19.02
N ARG A 461 -5.89 -10.87 -20.10
CA ARG A 461 -5.05 -10.15 -21.06
C ARG A 461 -5.69 -8.86 -21.59
N ASP A 462 -6.97 -8.91 -21.93
CA ASP A 462 -7.68 -7.77 -22.52
C ASP A 462 -8.20 -6.77 -21.47
N LEU A 463 -8.34 -7.18 -20.21
CA LEU A 463 -8.84 -6.34 -19.12
C LEU A 463 -7.77 -5.40 -18.57
N GLY A 464 -6.53 -5.88 -18.47
CA GLY A 464 -5.40 -5.07 -17.99
C GLY A 464 -5.25 -3.74 -18.74
N PRO A 465 -5.15 -3.75 -20.08
CA PRO A 465 -5.07 -2.53 -20.89
C PRO A 465 -6.28 -1.61 -20.73
N ARG A 466 -7.51 -2.16 -20.62
CA ARG A 466 -8.72 -1.34 -20.40
C ARG A 466 -8.68 -0.61 -19.07
N TRP A 467 -8.31 -1.30 -17.98
CA TRP A 467 -8.14 -0.65 -16.68
C TRP A 467 -7.02 0.39 -16.70
N LYS A 468 -5.93 0.14 -17.42
CA LYS A 468 -4.84 1.11 -17.58
C LYS A 468 -5.30 2.36 -18.33
N THR A 469 -6.10 2.23 -19.39
CA THR A 469 -6.66 3.40 -20.10
C THR A 469 -7.62 4.22 -19.25
N LEU A 470 -8.28 3.57 -18.27
CA LEU A 470 -9.20 4.19 -17.34
C LEU A 470 -8.54 4.60 -16.02
N ALA A 471 -7.21 4.55 -15.90
CA ALA A 471 -6.49 4.77 -14.64
C ALA A 471 -6.62 6.19 -14.06
N ASN A 472 -7.28 7.11 -14.76
CA ASN A 472 -7.70 8.40 -14.19
C ASN A 472 -8.77 8.22 -13.09
N ASP A 473 -9.52 7.11 -13.11
CA ASP A 473 -10.39 6.69 -12.01
C ASP A 473 -9.59 5.89 -10.98
N LYS A 474 -9.66 6.30 -9.71
CA LYS A 474 -9.02 5.60 -8.58
C LYS A 474 -9.43 4.14 -8.47
N MET A 475 -10.66 3.77 -8.86
CA MET A 475 -11.07 2.37 -8.83
C MET A 475 -10.39 1.56 -9.94
N ALA A 476 -10.37 2.07 -11.17
CA ALA A 476 -9.69 1.43 -12.29
C ALA A 476 -8.16 1.36 -12.09
N GLU A 477 -7.55 2.41 -11.52
CA GLU A 477 -6.13 2.43 -11.14
C GLU A 477 -5.81 1.27 -10.18
N ARG A 478 -6.63 1.07 -9.13
CA ARG A 478 -6.45 -0.06 -8.21
C ARG A 478 -6.57 -1.43 -8.89
N LYS A 479 -7.53 -1.61 -9.80
CA LYS A 479 -7.66 -2.86 -10.58
C LYS A 479 -6.43 -3.07 -11.47
N TRP A 480 -5.95 -2.01 -12.11
CA TRP A 480 -4.74 -2.06 -12.92
C TRP A 480 -3.51 -2.42 -12.09
N MET A 481 -3.30 -1.78 -10.94
CA MET A 481 -2.20 -2.09 -10.03
C MET A 481 -2.25 -3.55 -9.53
N TRP A 482 -3.45 -4.04 -9.20
CA TRP A 482 -3.64 -5.46 -8.86
C TRP A 482 -3.26 -6.39 -10.02
N HIS A 483 -3.72 -6.10 -11.25
CA HIS A 483 -3.39 -6.87 -12.44
C HIS A 483 -1.88 -6.85 -12.74
N GLU A 484 -1.25 -5.68 -12.68
CA GLU A 484 0.18 -5.54 -12.93
C GLU A 484 1.02 -6.28 -11.87
N SER A 485 0.55 -6.34 -10.63
CA SER A 485 1.20 -7.17 -9.60
C SER A 485 1.16 -8.68 -9.93
N LEU A 486 0.05 -9.17 -10.51
CA LEU A 486 -0.09 -10.55 -10.96
C LEU A 486 0.83 -10.84 -12.15
N ARG A 487 0.84 -9.95 -13.14
CA ARG A 487 1.69 -10.04 -14.34
C ARG A 487 3.18 -10.01 -13.99
N SER A 488 3.58 -9.10 -13.10
CA SER A 488 4.97 -9.01 -12.62
C SER A 488 5.42 -10.32 -11.95
N LYS A 489 4.58 -10.87 -11.05
CA LYS A 489 4.90 -12.15 -10.40
C LYS A 489 4.90 -13.32 -11.37
N PHE A 490 4.05 -13.29 -12.40
CA PHE A 490 4.03 -14.27 -13.46
C PHE A 490 5.35 -14.26 -14.26
N LYS A 491 5.80 -13.09 -14.72
CA LYS A 491 7.10 -12.92 -15.42
C LYS A 491 8.27 -13.44 -14.61
N GLU A 492 8.35 -13.09 -13.33
CA GLU A 492 9.41 -13.56 -12.42
C GLU A 492 9.46 -15.09 -12.39
N LEU A 493 8.30 -15.75 -12.30
CA LEU A 493 8.21 -17.20 -12.25
C LEU A 493 8.48 -17.87 -13.60
N VAL A 494 8.09 -17.27 -14.73
CA VAL A 494 8.46 -17.75 -16.06
C VAL A 494 9.98 -17.70 -16.21
N ASN A 495 10.61 -16.57 -15.89
CA ASN A 495 12.06 -16.43 -15.97
C ASN A 495 12.80 -17.41 -15.06
N ALA A 496 12.33 -17.59 -13.82
CA ALA A 496 12.90 -18.55 -12.89
C ALA A 496 12.71 -20.01 -13.35
N TYR A 497 11.58 -20.32 -13.98
CA TYR A 497 11.31 -21.63 -14.56
C TYR A 497 12.20 -21.89 -15.77
N ASP A 498 12.26 -20.96 -16.73
CA ASP A 498 13.03 -21.10 -17.97
C ASP A 498 14.54 -21.20 -17.66
N ALA A 499 15.06 -20.36 -16.76
CA ALA A 499 16.46 -20.46 -16.30
C ALA A 499 16.76 -21.79 -15.58
N HIS A 500 15.78 -22.34 -14.84
CA HIS A 500 15.93 -23.65 -14.20
C HIS A 500 15.93 -24.78 -15.24
N VAL A 501 15.05 -24.72 -16.24
CA VAL A 501 14.96 -25.71 -17.33
C VAL A 501 16.22 -25.66 -18.19
N GLU A 502 16.77 -24.47 -18.47
CA GLU A 502 18.03 -24.31 -19.18
C GLU A 502 19.20 -24.98 -18.42
N LYS A 503 19.22 -24.85 -17.09
CA LYS A 503 20.31 -25.39 -16.26
C LYS A 503 20.18 -26.89 -15.94
N TYR A 504 18.98 -27.40 -15.71
CA TYR A 504 18.73 -28.76 -15.20
C TYR A 504 17.88 -29.64 -16.13
N GLY A 505 17.35 -29.09 -17.22
CA GLY A 505 16.45 -29.78 -18.13
C GLY A 505 14.97 -29.76 -17.69
N PRO A 506 14.05 -30.24 -18.55
CA PRO A 506 12.61 -30.20 -18.33
C PRO A 506 12.11 -31.19 -17.26
N GLU A 507 12.92 -32.18 -16.89
CA GLU A 507 12.57 -33.11 -15.81
C GLU A 507 12.65 -32.45 -14.43
N GLY A 508 13.41 -31.35 -14.33
CA GLY A 508 13.70 -30.63 -13.08
C GLY A 508 14.82 -31.28 -12.28
N ASN A 509 15.23 -30.62 -11.19
CA ASN A 509 16.20 -31.18 -10.25
C ASN A 509 15.49 -31.99 -9.15
N PRO A 510 15.67 -33.32 -9.07
CA PRO A 510 15.02 -34.17 -8.06
C PRO A 510 15.37 -33.78 -6.63
N ASN A 511 16.58 -33.25 -6.40
CA ASN A 511 17.11 -33.00 -5.07
C ASN A 511 16.56 -31.73 -4.40
N MET A 512 15.86 -30.87 -5.16
CA MET A 512 15.31 -29.61 -4.63
C MET A 512 13.87 -29.74 -4.10
N GLY A 513 13.20 -30.88 -4.30
CA GLY A 513 11.80 -31.08 -3.90
C GLY A 513 10.89 -29.97 -4.42
N ASN A 514 10.03 -29.42 -3.56
CA ASN A 514 9.10 -28.31 -3.89
C ASN A 514 9.78 -26.94 -4.08
N ARG A 515 11.10 -26.83 -3.87
CA ARG A 515 11.86 -25.61 -4.21
C ARG A 515 12.24 -25.57 -5.69
N CYS A 516 12.15 -26.70 -6.40
CA CYS A 516 12.30 -26.76 -7.84
C CYS A 516 11.05 -26.14 -8.51
N PRO A 517 11.19 -25.11 -9.38
CA PRO A 517 10.06 -24.53 -10.09
C PRO A 517 9.25 -25.55 -10.90
N VAL A 518 9.92 -26.55 -11.49
CA VAL A 518 9.28 -27.61 -12.27
C VAL A 518 8.43 -28.52 -11.39
N ASN A 519 8.95 -28.97 -10.24
CA ASN A 519 8.19 -29.82 -9.31
C ASN A 519 7.07 -29.05 -8.63
N ALA A 520 7.29 -27.76 -8.32
CA ALA A 520 6.26 -26.89 -7.76
C ALA A 520 5.10 -26.70 -8.73
N ASP A 521 5.37 -26.60 -10.04
CA ASP A 521 4.31 -26.52 -11.05
C ASP A 521 3.54 -27.85 -11.19
N ARG A 522 4.24 -28.99 -11.10
CA ARG A 522 3.66 -30.35 -11.10
C ARG A 522 2.88 -30.70 -9.83
N ALA A 523 2.83 -29.82 -8.83
CA ALA A 523 2.12 -30.09 -7.59
C ALA A 523 0.62 -30.35 -7.81
N VAL A 524 0.02 -29.77 -8.85
CA VAL A 524 -1.35 -30.07 -9.30
C VAL A 524 -1.27 -30.51 -10.75
N ASP A 525 -1.66 -31.75 -11.01
CA ASP A 525 -1.61 -32.33 -12.35
C ASP A 525 -2.87 -31.99 -13.15
N TYR A 526 -2.70 -31.21 -14.22
CA TYR A 526 -3.74 -30.85 -15.18
C TYR A 526 -3.56 -31.59 -16.53
N SER A 527 -2.80 -32.68 -16.57
CA SER A 527 -2.60 -33.49 -17.79
C SER A 527 -3.81 -34.35 -18.16
N GLY A 528 -4.74 -34.55 -17.24
CA GLY A 528 -5.95 -35.34 -17.45
C GLY A 528 -6.93 -34.67 -18.42
N ASP A 529 -7.92 -35.45 -18.86
CA ASP A 529 -9.12 -34.92 -19.49
C ASP A 529 -10.32 -35.37 -18.67
N TYR A 530 -11.19 -34.41 -18.33
CA TYR A 530 -12.45 -34.60 -17.60
C TYR A 530 -13.67 -34.23 -18.44
N GLY A 531 -13.48 -33.81 -19.71
CA GLY A 531 -14.56 -33.53 -20.66
C GLY A 531 -15.32 -32.23 -20.40
N PHE A 532 -14.83 -31.33 -19.55
CA PHE A 532 -15.41 -29.99 -19.44
C PHE A 532 -15.02 -29.13 -20.67
N PRO A 533 -15.84 -28.13 -21.05
CA PRO A 533 -15.58 -27.31 -22.23
C PRO A 533 -14.25 -26.56 -22.13
N GLU A 534 -13.38 -26.67 -23.13
CA GLU A 534 -12.10 -25.95 -23.13
C GLU A 534 -12.22 -24.48 -23.49
N ASP A 535 -13.27 -24.14 -24.25
CA ASP A 535 -13.51 -22.81 -24.77
C ASP A 535 -14.09 -21.86 -23.72
N ALA A 536 -14.30 -20.61 -24.14
CA ALA A 536 -14.86 -19.52 -23.35
C ALA A 536 -16.37 -19.69 -23.08
N GLU A 537 -16.74 -20.82 -22.48
CA GLU A 537 -18.07 -21.05 -21.93
C GLU A 537 -18.13 -20.58 -20.49
N PHE A 538 -18.99 -19.60 -20.24
CA PHE A 538 -19.18 -18.96 -18.96
C PHE A 538 -20.56 -19.24 -18.40
N LYS A 539 -20.66 -19.17 -17.07
CA LYS A 539 -21.97 -19.18 -16.42
C LYS A 539 -22.71 -17.90 -16.82
N VAL A 540 -23.85 -18.06 -17.48
CA VAL A 540 -24.79 -16.96 -17.67
C VAL A 540 -25.43 -16.69 -16.32
N ASP A 541 -24.86 -15.75 -15.58
CA ASP A 541 -25.52 -15.20 -14.41
C ASP A 541 -26.70 -14.37 -14.95
N SER A 542 -27.92 -14.89 -14.80
CA SER A 542 -29.11 -14.06 -14.95
C SER A 542 -29.11 -13.09 -13.77
N VAL A 543 -28.35 -12.01 -13.91
CA VAL A 543 -28.48 -10.85 -13.03
C VAL A 543 -29.87 -10.32 -13.33
N ALA A 544 -30.86 -10.78 -12.58
CA ALA A 544 -32.12 -10.08 -12.48
C ALA A 544 -31.72 -8.63 -12.21
N LYS A 545 -32.20 -7.70 -13.04
CA LYS A 545 -31.98 -6.25 -12.88
C LYS A 545 -32.64 -5.72 -11.59
N SER A 546 -32.64 -6.48 -10.50
CA SER A 546 -33.04 -6.03 -9.19
C SER A 546 -31.90 -5.18 -8.62
N ASN A 547 -32.12 -3.86 -8.60
CA ASN A 547 -31.39 -2.82 -7.85
C ASN A 547 -30.54 -1.82 -8.66
N LEU A 548 -30.62 -1.80 -9.99
CA LEU A 548 -30.47 -0.51 -10.66
C LEU A 548 -31.86 0.13 -10.60
N LEU A 549 -32.10 1.02 -9.62
CA LEU A 549 -33.26 1.90 -9.65
C LEU A 549 -33.32 2.46 -11.07
N THR A 550 -34.42 2.20 -11.76
CA THR A 550 -34.61 2.80 -13.08
C THR A 550 -34.65 4.32 -12.89
N MET A 551 -34.34 5.08 -13.94
CA MET A 551 -34.48 6.55 -13.89
C MET A 551 -35.91 6.97 -13.48
N GLU A 552 -36.89 6.10 -13.68
CA GLU A 552 -38.28 6.27 -13.23
C GLU A 552 -38.42 6.09 -11.72
N ASP A 553 -37.78 5.10 -11.11
CA ASP A 553 -37.77 4.92 -9.65
C ASP A 553 -37.04 6.06 -8.92
N ILE A 554 -35.98 6.61 -9.53
CA ILE A 554 -35.27 7.79 -9.01
C ILE A 554 -36.16 9.04 -9.09
N LYS A 555 -36.86 9.24 -10.21
CA LYS A 555 -37.81 10.36 -10.37
C LYS A 555 -38.99 10.26 -9.40
N LYS A 556 -39.48 9.04 -9.14
CA LYS A 556 -40.59 8.81 -8.22
C LYS A 556 -40.22 9.18 -6.78
N ARG A 557 -39.03 8.77 -6.31
CA ARG A 557 -38.54 9.16 -4.98
C ARG A 557 -38.37 10.67 -4.84
N LYS A 558 -37.90 11.32 -5.91
CA LYS A 558 -37.75 12.78 -5.92
C LYS A 558 -39.09 13.51 -5.81
N GLN A 559 -40.14 12.99 -6.45
CA GLN A 559 -41.49 13.53 -6.33
C GLN A 559 -42.13 13.24 -4.96
N GLU A 560 -41.81 12.11 -4.33
CA GLU A 560 -42.26 11.79 -2.97
C GLU A 560 -41.59 12.72 -1.94
N GLU A 561 -40.29 13.01 -2.10
CA GLU A 561 -39.57 13.97 -1.25
C GLU A 561 -40.03 15.42 -1.46
N GLU A 562 -40.31 15.84 -2.70
CA GLU A 562 -40.83 17.18 -3.01
C GLU A 562 -42.31 17.37 -2.61
N GLY A 563 -43.05 16.27 -2.40
CA GLY A 563 -44.46 16.31 -1.98
C GLY A 563 -44.69 16.39 -0.47
N GLU A 564 -43.70 16.06 0.35
CA GLU A 564 -43.82 16.05 1.82
C GLU A 564 -43.53 17.42 2.48
N GLU A 565 -43.02 18.42 1.75
CA GLU A 565 -42.71 19.75 2.31
C GLU A 565 -43.89 20.74 2.35
N GLU A 566 -45.06 20.43 1.78
CA GLU A 566 -46.17 21.43 1.67
C GLU A 566 -47.33 21.33 2.68
N GLU A 567 -47.38 20.38 3.62
CA GLU A 567 -48.47 20.33 4.61
C GLU A 567 -48.00 20.12 6.06
N GLU A 568 -47.58 21.19 6.74
CA GLU A 568 -47.92 21.33 8.17
C GLU A 568 -47.92 22.81 8.63
N PRO A 569 -49.09 23.47 8.79
CA PRO A 569 -49.16 24.80 9.39
C PRO A 569 -48.96 24.72 10.91
N ALA A 570 -47.97 25.49 11.39
CA ALA A 570 -47.57 25.60 12.79
C ALA A 570 -48.75 25.94 13.74
N LYS A 571 -48.97 25.10 14.76
CA LYS A 571 -49.80 25.42 15.92
C LYS A 571 -48.97 26.16 16.98
N PRO A 572 -49.45 27.29 17.54
CA PRO A 572 -48.81 27.94 18.66
C PRO A 572 -49.40 27.44 19.99
N GLY A 573 -48.54 27.17 20.98
CA GLY A 573 -48.93 27.34 22.38
C GLY A 573 -48.49 26.25 23.34
N GLY A 574 -47.90 26.69 24.46
CA GLY A 574 -48.17 26.08 25.76
C GLY A 574 -46.97 25.45 26.47
N PHE A 575 -45.99 26.26 26.89
CA PHE A 575 -45.03 25.85 27.93
C PHE A 575 -45.31 26.62 29.22
N LEU A 576 -46.21 26.11 30.05
CA LEU A 576 -46.33 26.45 31.46
C LEU A 576 -46.92 25.26 32.24
N ALA A 577 -46.28 24.98 33.38
CA ALA A 577 -46.70 24.13 34.50
C ALA A 577 -46.57 22.60 34.35
N ALA A 578 -45.65 22.00 35.12
CA ALA A 578 -45.99 21.44 36.43
C ALA A 578 -44.80 20.68 37.06
N ILE A 579 -44.16 21.29 38.05
CA ILE A 579 -43.44 20.60 39.13
C ILE A 579 -44.44 20.42 40.28
N ALA A 580 -44.90 19.20 40.49
CA ALA A 580 -45.53 18.65 41.69
C ALA A 580 -45.87 17.19 41.32
N GLY A 581 -45.28 16.14 41.87
CA GLY A 581 -45.07 15.84 43.27
C GLY A 581 -45.57 14.41 43.51
N LEU A 582 -44.95 13.73 44.49
CA LEU A 582 -45.41 12.54 45.21
C LEU A 582 -45.10 11.13 44.65
N ARG A 583 -44.09 10.52 45.30
CA ARG A 583 -44.19 9.31 46.13
C ARG A 583 -45.13 8.19 45.63
N LYS A 584 -44.52 7.08 45.23
CA LYS A 584 -44.47 5.86 46.05
C LYS A 584 -43.24 5.03 45.72
#